data_AF-A0A0S9Q8S3-F1
#
_entry.id   AF-A0A0S9Q8S3-F1
#
_cell.length_a   1.000
_cell.length_b   1.000
_cell.length_c   1.000
_cell.angle_alpha   90.00
_cell.angle_beta   90.00
_cell.angle_gamma   90.00
#
_symmetry.space_group_name_H-M   'P 1'
#
loop_
_entity.id
_entity.type
_entity.pdbx_description
1 polymer ?
#
loop_
_entity_poly.entity_id
_entity_poly.type
_entity_poly.pdbx_seq_one_letter_code
_entity_poly.pdbx_strand_id
1 'polypeptide(L)'
;MLQPVGQPYAVAEGLAGEITKKKTKPAEDISGIACAPAEAGRRNCVVVDDEAAGAQFVTLQGTTLTPGAVVDIVGRKPPTTTVGAPPATGDCTLGQGAYREMDGEAVAYAAPDFYVTGSHGCSRRGREFKLSTAILARLRADATGTRVETTYRLGDALRNADTVGAYFLKDLEPREGGKPLSGLNVEGLAVIGDTLYAGLRAPVIDGRAFLVSVPVAPLFAPGDAPLDVKPTTIPLALGAEAGIRDLTALPDGRLLVLSGPTRNGLSVPYGLFLADPSSGKVAALGTLAPLDGDDSRAKPEGIVRLGPGRVLVVFDSVLNGGPREYAVAIP
;
A
#
# COMPACT_ATOMS: atom_id res chain seq x y z
N MET A 1 -8.15 -22.95 -4.31
CA MET A 1 -8.32 -22.00 -3.21
C MET A 1 -7.19 -22.23 -2.22
N LEU A 2 -6.51 -21.17 -1.83
CA LEU A 2 -5.37 -21.16 -0.92
C LEU A 2 -5.89 -21.06 0.52
N GLN A 3 -5.27 -21.79 1.42
CA GLN A 3 -5.61 -21.86 2.84
C GLN A 3 -4.40 -21.49 3.69
N PRO A 4 -4.59 -20.90 4.88
CA PRO A 4 -3.52 -20.73 5.84
C PRO A 4 -2.81 -22.05 6.16
N VAL A 5 -1.50 -21.99 6.32
CA VAL A 5 -0.66 -23.12 6.73
C VAL A 5 -0.25 -22.91 8.18
N GLY A 6 -0.54 -23.89 9.02
CA GLY A 6 -0.17 -23.86 10.43
C GLY A 6 -0.96 -22.84 11.26
N GLN A 7 -0.38 -22.44 12.38
CA GLN A 7 -0.97 -21.45 13.28
C GLN A 7 -0.67 -20.03 12.80
N PRO A 8 -1.49 -19.03 13.19
CA PRO A 8 -1.17 -17.64 12.99
C PRO A 8 0.23 -17.31 13.53
N TYR A 9 0.93 -16.40 12.87
CA TYR A 9 2.19 -15.88 13.38
C TYR A 9 1.90 -15.03 14.63
N ALA A 10 2.78 -15.13 15.62
CA ALA A 10 2.65 -14.37 16.86
C ALA A 10 3.11 -12.93 16.67
N VAL A 11 2.44 -11.98 17.32
CA VAL A 11 2.88 -10.58 17.43
C VAL A 11 3.19 -10.31 18.90
N ALA A 12 4.46 -10.12 19.25
CA ALA A 12 4.94 -10.22 20.63
C ALA A 12 4.42 -9.13 21.58
N GLU A 13 4.40 -7.87 21.12
CA GLU A 13 4.04 -6.70 21.94
C GLU A 13 2.84 -5.91 21.37
N GLY A 14 2.23 -6.44 20.31
CA GLY A 14 1.19 -5.74 19.53
C GLY A 14 1.75 -4.65 18.62
N LEU A 15 1.12 -4.47 17.46
CA LEU A 15 1.44 -3.37 16.55
C LEU A 15 0.74 -2.09 17.01
N ALA A 16 1.39 -0.96 16.74
CA ALA A 16 0.83 0.35 17.03
C ALA A 16 -0.17 0.73 15.94
N GLY A 17 -1.45 0.91 16.31
CA GLY A 17 -2.47 1.49 15.46
C GLY A 17 -2.63 2.99 15.73
N GLU A 18 -3.87 3.49 15.77
CA GLU A 18 -4.14 4.92 16.01
C GLU A 18 -3.41 5.47 17.26
N ILE A 19 -2.55 6.47 17.04
CA ILE A 19 -1.83 7.18 18.09
C ILE A 19 -2.59 8.47 18.42
N THR A 20 -3.20 8.51 19.61
CA THR A 20 -3.88 9.69 20.13
C THR A 20 -3.03 10.39 21.19
N LYS A 21 -3.37 11.63 21.56
CA LYS A 21 -2.71 12.35 22.67
C LYS A 21 -2.73 11.61 24.01
N LYS A 22 -3.61 10.62 24.18
CA LYS A 22 -3.86 9.95 25.48
C LYS A 22 -3.39 8.49 25.51
N LYS A 23 -3.29 7.83 24.35
CA LYS A 23 -2.93 6.41 24.23
C LYS A 23 -2.63 6.04 22.78
N THR A 24 -1.79 5.02 22.63
CA THR A 24 -1.68 4.23 21.40
C THR A 24 -2.68 3.08 21.51
N LYS A 25 -3.51 2.90 20.48
CA LYS A 25 -4.37 1.71 20.37
C LYS A 25 -3.60 0.56 19.70
N PRO A 26 -3.96 -0.70 19.96
CA PRO A 26 -3.52 -1.80 19.12
C PRO A 26 -3.97 -1.57 17.66
N ALA A 27 -3.16 -2.01 16.71
CA ALA A 27 -3.53 -1.98 15.29
C ALA A 27 -4.64 -2.99 15.01
N GLU A 28 -5.70 -2.54 14.35
CA GLU A 28 -6.74 -3.41 13.77
C GLU A 28 -6.87 -3.18 12.26
N ASP A 29 -6.24 -2.13 11.73
CA ASP A 29 -6.43 -1.63 10.38
C ASP A 29 -5.09 -1.66 9.60
N ILE A 30 -4.39 -2.80 9.69
CA ILE A 30 -3.14 -3.02 8.95
C ILE A 30 -3.44 -3.06 7.46
N SER A 31 -2.78 -2.18 6.72
CA SER A 31 -3.03 -1.92 5.29
C SER A 31 -1.82 -2.25 4.40
N GLY A 32 -0.68 -2.64 4.98
CA GLY A 32 0.49 -3.00 4.17
C GLY A 32 1.69 -3.49 4.98
N ILE A 33 2.54 -4.30 4.35
CA ILE A 33 3.80 -4.79 4.93
C ILE A 33 4.83 -5.04 3.83
N ALA A 34 6.08 -4.63 4.06
CA ALA A 34 7.21 -5.04 3.22
C ALA A 34 8.39 -5.43 4.09
N CYS A 35 9.21 -6.36 3.59
CA CYS A 35 10.40 -6.84 4.30
C CYS A 35 11.63 -6.80 3.42
N ALA A 36 12.76 -6.44 4.02
CA ALA A 36 14.07 -6.72 3.48
C ALA A 36 14.29 -8.24 3.31
N PRO A 37 15.23 -8.66 2.44
CA PRO A 37 15.72 -10.03 2.40
C PRO A 37 16.13 -10.53 3.79
N ALA A 38 16.00 -11.84 4.01
CA ALA A 38 16.37 -12.42 5.30
C ALA A 38 17.89 -12.44 5.49
N GLU A 39 18.35 -11.96 6.63
CA GLU A 39 19.74 -12.06 7.10
C GLU A 39 19.75 -12.91 8.37
N ALA A 40 20.47 -14.03 8.35
CA ALA A 40 20.50 -15.00 9.46
C ALA A 40 19.10 -15.41 9.96
N GLY A 41 18.13 -15.57 9.05
CA GLY A 41 16.74 -15.94 9.38
C GLY A 41 15.88 -14.81 9.95
N ARG A 42 16.41 -13.59 10.01
CA ARG A 42 15.73 -12.39 10.48
C ARG A 42 15.45 -11.47 9.30
N ARG A 43 14.25 -10.90 9.23
CA ARG A 43 13.88 -9.86 8.26
C ARG A 43 13.55 -8.58 8.99
N ASN A 44 14.12 -7.47 8.53
CA ASN A 44 13.63 -6.15 8.91
C ASN A 44 12.46 -5.80 7.99
N CYS A 45 11.33 -5.42 8.57
CA CYS A 45 10.11 -5.12 7.87
C CYS A 45 9.58 -3.76 8.29
N VAL A 46 8.70 -3.20 7.46
CA VAL A 46 7.89 -2.04 7.79
C VAL A 46 6.45 -2.40 7.56
N VAL A 47 5.59 -2.07 8.53
CA VAL A 47 4.13 -2.17 8.42
C VAL A 47 3.50 -0.79 8.44
N VAL A 48 2.35 -0.67 7.80
CA VAL A 48 1.49 0.52 7.84
C VAL A 48 0.09 0.17 8.30
N ASP A 49 -0.58 1.18 8.85
CA ASP A 49 -1.93 1.14 9.40
C ASP A 49 -2.65 2.40 8.88
N ASP A 50 -3.90 2.25 8.41
CA ASP A 50 -4.63 3.32 7.72
C ASP A 50 -5.13 4.44 8.68
N GLU A 51 -5.13 4.19 9.99
CA GLU A 51 -5.48 5.20 11.01
C GLU A 51 -4.21 5.81 11.68
N ALA A 52 -3.01 5.40 11.24
CA ALA A 52 -1.74 5.87 11.80
C ALA A 52 -1.14 7.09 11.07
N ALA A 53 -0.34 7.87 11.80
CA ALA A 53 0.40 9.02 11.25
C ALA A 53 1.71 8.63 10.52
N GLY A 54 2.04 7.34 10.43
CA GLY A 54 3.30 6.90 9.86
C GLY A 54 3.42 5.39 9.75
N ALA A 55 4.61 4.86 9.98
CA ALA A 55 4.91 3.45 9.78
C ALA A 55 5.63 2.85 10.99
N GLN A 56 5.60 1.53 11.13
CA GLN A 56 6.29 0.84 12.23
C GLN A 56 7.29 -0.19 11.68
N PHE A 57 8.53 -0.13 12.17
CA PHE A 57 9.49 -1.20 11.93
C PHE A 57 9.09 -2.46 12.69
N VAL A 58 9.26 -3.61 12.07
CA VAL A 58 8.96 -4.92 12.66
C VAL A 58 10.07 -5.88 12.30
N THR A 59 10.52 -6.65 13.28
CA THR A 59 11.43 -7.77 13.04
C THR A 59 10.62 -9.05 12.85
N LEU A 60 10.72 -9.68 11.68
CA LEU A 60 10.18 -11.02 11.46
C LEU A 60 11.29 -12.06 11.65
N GLN A 61 11.12 -12.95 12.62
CA GLN A 61 12.03 -14.07 12.88
C GLN A 61 11.22 -15.34 13.16
N GLY A 62 11.45 -16.38 12.36
CA GLY A 62 10.62 -17.59 12.41
C GLY A 62 9.15 -17.25 12.12
N THR A 63 8.28 -17.52 13.09
CA THR A 63 6.83 -17.24 13.04
C THR A 63 6.41 -16.13 14.00
N THR A 64 7.34 -15.24 14.36
CA THR A 64 7.09 -14.14 15.29
C THR A 64 7.44 -12.81 14.66
N LEU A 65 6.49 -11.88 14.71
CA LEU A 65 6.68 -10.47 14.43
C LEU A 65 6.92 -9.74 15.76
N THR A 66 8.10 -9.14 15.90
CA THR A 66 8.46 -8.30 17.05
C THR A 66 8.36 -6.84 16.62
N PRO A 67 7.38 -6.09 17.14
CA PRO A 67 7.25 -4.66 16.88
C PRO A 67 8.52 -3.91 17.30
N GLY A 68 8.87 -2.88 16.53
CA GLY A 68 10.01 -2.00 16.77
C GLY A 68 9.59 -0.54 16.74
N ALA A 69 10.54 0.33 16.35
CA ALA A 69 10.34 1.77 16.35
C ALA A 69 9.20 2.21 15.41
N VAL A 70 8.34 3.10 15.92
CA VAL A 70 7.36 3.83 15.12
C VAL A 70 8.02 5.08 14.54
N VAL A 71 7.81 5.30 13.25
CA VAL A 71 8.31 6.44 12.48
C VAL A 71 7.15 7.38 12.20
N ASP A 72 7.18 8.58 12.76
CA ASP A 72 6.25 9.65 12.41
C ASP A 72 6.66 10.26 11.07
N ILE A 73 5.83 10.08 10.04
CA ILE A 73 6.13 10.51 8.66
C ILE A 73 5.54 11.89 8.39
N VAL A 74 4.27 12.09 8.77
CA VAL A 74 3.53 13.30 8.40
C VAL A 74 3.55 14.34 9.53
N GLY A 75 3.76 13.94 10.78
CA GLY A 75 3.75 14.84 11.93
C GLY A 75 2.42 15.59 12.08
N ARG A 76 2.46 16.76 12.74
CA ARG A 76 1.26 17.59 12.97
C ARG A 76 1.00 18.62 11.86
N LYS A 77 1.97 18.84 10.98
CA LYS A 77 1.96 19.84 9.90
C LYS A 77 2.81 19.33 8.74
N PRO A 78 2.54 19.74 7.49
CA PRO A 78 3.37 19.40 6.34
C PRO A 78 4.85 19.68 6.61
N PRO A 79 5.77 18.71 6.43
CA PRO A 79 7.19 18.94 6.58
C PRO A 79 7.67 19.97 5.55
N THR A 80 8.40 21.00 6.00
CA THR A 80 8.95 22.06 5.13
C THR A 80 10.02 21.55 4.17
N THR A 81 10.52 20.34 4.40
CA THR A 81 11.51 19.63 3.58
C THR A 81 10.88 18.72 2.52
N THR A 82 9.56 18.63 2.46
CA THR A 82 8.87 17.81 1.44
C THR A 82 9.12 18.40 0.05
N VAL A 83 9.61 17.59 -0.88
CA VAL A 83 9.94 18.04 -2.25
C VAL A 83 8.77 17.87 -3.23
N GLY A 84 8.76 18.68 -4.27
CA GLY A 84 7.65 18.79 -5.22
C GLY A 84 6.52 19.69 -4.72
N ALA A 85 5.59 20.03 -5.62
CA ALA A 85 4.48 20.91 -5.31
C ALA A 85 3.34 20.11 -4.64
N PRO A 86 2.76 20.59 -3.52
CA PRO A 86 1.59 19.94 -2.94
C PRO A 86 0.43 19.98 -3.94
N PRO A 87 -0.31 18.87 -4.13
CA PRO A 87 -1.44 18.87 -5.04
C PRO A 87 -2.54 19.79 -4.49
N ALA A 88 -3.19 20.53 -5.39
CA ALA A 88 -4.45 21.18 -5.07
C ALA A 88 -5.52 20.14 -4.73
N THR A 89 -6.59 20.56 -4.03
CA THR A 89 -7.72 19.73 -3.58
C THR A 89 -8.35 18.85 -4.65
N GLY A 90 -8.15 19.17 -5.93
CA GLY A 90 -8.77 18.45 -7.04
C GLY A 90 -10.28 18.62 -7.00
N ASP A 91 -10.99 17.54 -7.33
CA ASP A 91 -12.45 17.50 -7.42
C ASP A 91 -13.08 16.69 -6.27
N CYS A 92 -12.38 16.59 -5.13
CA CYS A 92 -12.96 16.01 -3.92
C CYS A 92 -14.17 16.83 -3.48
N THR A 93 -15.34 16.19 -3.40
CA THR A 93 -16.64 16.88 -3.25
C THR A 93 -16.72 17.82 -2.04
N LEU A 94 -16.13 17.44 -0.91
CA LEU A 94 -16.16 18.24 0.32
C LEU A 94 -14.88 19.07 0.52
N GLY A 95 -14.03 19.16 -0.51
CA GLY A 95 -12.87 20.05 -0.52
C GLY A 95 -11.75 19.57 0.38
N GLN A 96 -11.17 20.48 1.16
CA GLN A 96 -9.97 20.23 1.97
C GLN A 96 -10.32 19.66 3.35
N GLY A 97 -9.83 18.46 3.64
CA GLY A 97 -9.84 17.85 4.98
C GLY A 97 -8.63 18.26 5.82
N ALA A 98 -8.66 17.89 7.10
CA ALA A 98 -7.60 18.19 8.05
C ALA A 98 -6.30 17.43 7.74
N TYR A 99 -5.16 18.07 8.03
CA TYR A 99 -3.85 17.42 8.04
C TYR A 99 -3.65 16.71 9.38
N ARG A 100 -3.63 15.38 9.41
CA ARG A 100 -3.54 14.62 10.66
C ARG A 100 -2.83 13.27 10.50
N GLU A 101 -3.46 12.32 9.82
CA GLU A 101 -2.93 10.97 9.60
C GLU A 101 -2.37 10.79 8.20
N MET A 102 -1.45 9.84 8.05
CA MET A 102 -0.88 9.51 6.74
C MET A 102 -1.88 8.73 5.89
N ASP A 103 -2.82 8.01 6.53
CA ASP A 103 -3.68 7.03 5.83
C ASP A 103 -2.77 6.06 5.10
N GLY A 104 -1.86 5.42 5.85
CA GLY A 104 -0.82 4.58 5.26
C GLY A 104 -1.49 3.41 4.55
N GLU A 105 -1.18 3.22 3.27
CA GLU A 105 -1.94 2.30 2.41
C GLU A 105 -1.03 1.36 1.62
N ALA A 106 0.26 1.69 1.48
CA ALA A 106 1.19 0.80 0.81
C ALA A 106 2.63 1.01 1.28
N VAL A 107 3.40 -0.07 1.24
CA VAL A 107 4.82 -0.07 1.60
C VAL A 107 5.61 -0.97 0.67
N ALA A 108 6.81 -0.52 0.29
CA ALA A 108 7.75 -1.30 -0.52
C ALA A 108 9.14 -1.31 0.13
N TYR A 109 9.92 -2.33 -0.18
CA TYR A 109 11.35 -2.35 0.12
C TYR A 109 12.16 -2.38 -1.17
N ALA A 110 13.14 -1.48 -1.29
CA ALA A 110 14.22 -1.59 -2.25
C ALA A 110 15.51 -1.07 -1.61
N ALA A 111 16.50 -1.95 -1.52
CA ALA A 111 17.68 -1.71 -0.71
C ALA A 111 18.36 -0.37 -1.04
N PRO A 112 18.72 0.44 -0.03
CA PRO A 112 18.59 0.18 1.41
C PRO A 112 17.30 0.77 2.04
N ASP A 113 16.35 1.22 1.23
CA ASP A 113 15.23 2.04 1.64
C ASP A 113 13.91 1.28 1.72
N PHE A 114 13.03 1.74 2.61
CA PHE A 114 11.61 1.47 2.53
C PHE A 114 10.89 2.68 1.93
N TYR A 115 9.84 2.41 1.17
CA TYR A 115 8.97 3.44 0.61
C TYR A 115 7.58 3.26 1.19
N VAL A 116 6.98 4.35 1.65
CA VAL A 116 5.67 4.31 2.31
C VAL A 116 4.80 5.39 1.70
N THR A 117 3.53 5.07 1.41
CA THR A 117 2.61 6.05 0.85
C THR A 117 1.20 5.85 1.36
N GLY A 118 0.41 6.92 1.29
CA GLY A 118 -1.03 6.86 1.58
C GLY A 118 -1.87 6.72 0.32
N SER A 119 -3.18 6.84 0.49
CA SER A 119 -4.20 6.50 -0.51
C SER A 119 -4.17 7.32 -1.81
N HIS A 120 -3.73 8.59 -1.76
CA HIS A 120 -3.78 9.55 -2.89
C HIS A 120 -5.19 9.78 -3.49
N GLY A 121 -6.24 9.34 -2.79
CA GLY A 121 -7.64 9.52 -3.16
C GLY A 121 -8.36 10.55 -2.27
N CYS A 122 -9.61 10.85 -2.61
CA CYS A 122 -10.48 11.56 -1.66
C CYS A 122 -10.90 10.59 -0.55
N SER A 123 -11.02 11.06 0.68
CA SER A 123 -11.46 10.20 1.79
C SER A 123 -12.83 9.56 1.49
N ARG A 124 -13.00 8.28 1.84
CA ARG A 124 -14.17 7.52 1.42
C ARG A 124 -15.50 8.11 1.90
N ARG A 125 -15.60 8.39 3.22
CA ARG A 125 -16.81 8.97 3.83
C ARG A 125 -16.83 10.48 3.75
N GLY A 126 -15.67 11.11 4.01
CA GLY A 126 -15.53 12.55 4.04
C GLY A 126 -15.54 13.17 2.66
N ARG A 127 -15.18 12.45 1.59
CA ARG A 127 -15.01 13.00 0.24
C ARG A 127 -14.12 14.24 0.23
N GLU A 128 -13.14 14.24 1.13
CA GLU A 128 -12.23 15.33 1.40
C GLU A 128 -10.84 14.94 0.88
N PHE A 129 -10.14 15.89 0.30
CA PHE A 129 -8.71 15.79 0.06
C PHE A 129 -7.94 16.06 1.36
N LYS A 130 -7.12 15.11 1.80
CA LYS A 130 -6.21 15.28 2.94
C LYS A 130 -4.77 15.32 2.45
N LEU A 131 -4.09 16.46 2.62
CA LEU A 131 -2.74 16.65 2.10
C LEU A 131 -1.72 15.65 2.67
N SER A 132 -1.90 15.20 3.92
CA SER A 132 -1.02 14.20 4.55
C SER A 132 -1.03 12.83 3.86
N THR A 133 -2.11 12.49 3.14
CA THR A 133 -2.27 11.22 2.41
C THR A 133 -1.62 11.21 1.02
N ALA A 134 -1.27 12.39 0.51
CA ALA A 134 -0.63 12.58 -0.79
C ALA A 134 0.90 12.52 -0.72
N ILE A 135 1.45 12.00 0.38
CA ILE A 135 2.88 11.91 0.62
C ILE A 135 3.37 10.51 0.22
N LEU A 136 4.45 10.49 -0.57
CA LEU A 136 5.35 9.35 -0.67
C LEU A 136 6.57 9.64 0.21
N ALA A 137 6.89 8.72 1.12
CA ALA A 137 8.04 8.77 1.99
C ALA A 137 9.08 7.73 1.60
N ARG A 138 10.36 8.07 1.75
CA ARG A 138 11.51 7.17 1.71
C ARG A 138 12.14 7.13 3.10
N LEU A 139 12.17 5.94 3.69
CA LEU A 139 12.67 5.67 5.03
C LEU A 139 13.98 4.89 4.95
N ARG A 140 15.00 5.38 5.66
CA ARG A 140 16.27 4.67 5.83
C ARG A 140 16.59 4.57 7.31
N ALA A 141 16.64 3.35 7.83
CA ALA A 141 17.17 3.11 9.16
C ALA A 141 18.71 3.17 9.13
N ASP A 142 19.30 3.90 10.06
CA ASP A 142 20.74 3.97 10.28
C ASP A 142 21.07 3.91 11.79
N ALA A 143 22.36 4.00 12.14
CA ALA A 143 22.81 3.92 13.52
C ALA A 143 22.32 5.08 14.42
N THR A 144 21.87 6.19 13.81
CA THR A 144 21.46 7.41 14.52
C THR A 144 19.94 7.58 14.59
N GLY A 145 19.18 6.76 13.85
CA GLY A 145 17.73 6.77 13.84
C GLY A 145 17.17 6.37 12.48
N THR A 146 16.00 6.91 12.14
CA THR A 146 15.41 6.74 10.80
C THR A 146 15.43 8.07 10.08
N ARG A 147 16.14 8.13 8.95
CA ARG A 147 16.07 9.25 8.02
C ARG A 147 14.78 9.13 7.20
N VAL A 148 14.03 10.21 7.15
CA VAL A 148 12.76 10.32 6.42
C VAL A 148 12.90 11.41 5.36
N GLU A 149 12.62 11.06 4.11
CA GLU A 149 12.49 12.00 2.99
C GLU A 149 11.08 11.90 2.42
N THR A 150 10.43 13.02 2.15
CA THR A 150 9.03 13.06 1.69
C THR A 150 8.90 13.79 0.36
N THR A 151 7.94 13.38 -0.46
CA THR A 151 7.60 14.04 -1.73
C THR A 151 6.12 13.99 -2.05
N TYR A 152 5.64 15.01 -2.78
CA TYR A 152 4.31 15.04 -3.42
C TYR A 152 4.31 14.54 -4.88
N ARG A 153 5.48 14.25 -5.46
CA ARG A 153 5.62 13.94 -6.90
C ARG A 153 4.99 12.63 -7.34
N LEU A 154 4.65 11.73 -6.41
CA LEU A 154 3.82 10.57 -6.75
C LEU A 154 2.43 11.04 -7.20
N GLY A 155 1.85 12.06 -6.56
CA GLY A 155 0.60 12.66 -6.99
C GLY A 155 0.67 13.24 -8.41
N ASP A 156 1.79 13.85 -8.80
CA ASP A 156 2.02 14.31 -10.18
C ASP A 156 2.04 13.13 -11.16
N ALA A 157 2.73 12.05 -10.83
CA ALA A 157 2.73 10.83 -11.64
C ALA A 157 1.31 10.25 -11.78
N LEU A 158 0.55 10.14 -10.69
CA LEU A 158 -0.81 9.61 -10.73
C LEU A 158 -1.75 10.49 -11.56
N ARG A 159 -1.65 11.81 -11.44
CA ARG A 159 -2.44 12.78 -12.22
C ARG A 159 -2.13 12.72 -13.72
N ASN A 160 -0.86 12.54 -14.06
CA ASN A 160 -0.38 12.58 -15.45
C ASN A 160 -0.33 11.18 -16.11
N ALA A 161 -0.76 10.13 -15.41
CA ALA A 161 -0.86 8.78 -15.91
C ALA A 161 -1.92 8.68 -17.02
N ASP A 162 -1.55 8.09 -18.15
CA ASP A 162 -2.50 7.84 -19.22
C ASP A 162 -3.60 6.88 -18.74
N THR A 163 -4.80 6.98 -19.29
CA THR A 163 -5.98 6.16 -18.89
C THR A 163 -6.56 6.45 -17.50
N VAL A 164 -5.73 6.53 -16.46
CA VAL A 164 -6.18 6.60 -15.05
C VAL A 164 -6.06 7.99 -14.42
N GLY A 165 -5.29 8.90 -15.00
CA GLY A 165 -5.07 10.24 -14.44
C GLY A 165 -6.34 11.09 -14.31
N ALA A 166 -7.35 10.85 -15.16
CA ALA A 166 -8.66 11.49 -15.07
C ALA A 166 -9.44 11.14 -13.78
N TYR A 167 -9.02 10.09 -13.07
CA TYR A 167 -9.62 9.63 -11.81
C TYR A 167 -8.87 10.14 -10.57
N PHE A 168 -7.75 10.85 -10.75
CA PHE A 168 -6.97 11.43 -9.65
C PHE A 168 -7.79 12.47 -8.88
N LEU A 169 -7.78 12.38 -7.54
CA LEU A 169 -8.55 13.23 -6.63
C LEU A 169 -10.04 13.37 -7.02
N LYS A 170 -10.66 12.22 -7.30
CA LYS A 170 -12.12 12.04 -7.41
C LYS A 170 -12.64 11.24 -6.23
N ASP A 171 -13.93 11.36 -5.94
CA ASP A 171 -14.58 10.55 -4.91
C ASP A 171 -14.43 9.05 -5.19
N LEU A 172 -14.07 8.28 -4.16
CA LEU A 172 -13.82 6.83 -4.28
C LEU A 172 -15.09 6.01 -4.51
N GLU A 173 -16.21 6.44 -3.91
CA GLU A 173 -17.50 5.78 -4.00
C GLU A 173 -18.54 6.73 -4.63
N PRO A 174 -19.47 6.22 -5.45
CA PRO A 174 -20.53 7.02 -6.02
C PRO A 174 -21.46 7.59 -4.93
N ARG A 175 -22.12 8.71 -5.24
CA ARG A 175 -23.26 9.16 -4.45
C ARG A 175 -24.43 8.19 -4.62
N GLU A 176 -25.30 8.12 -3.62
CA GLU A 176 -26.59 7.47 -3.78
C GLU A 176 -27.35 8.13 -4.95
N GLY A 177 -27.77 7.35 -5.94
CA GLY A 177 -28.36 7.85 -7.20
C GLY A 177 -27.40 8.61 -8.12
N GLY A 178 -26.11 8.68 -7.79
CA GLY A 178 -25.08 9.34 -8.59
C GLY A 178 -24.51 8.47 -9.69
N LYS A 179 -23.73 9.08 -10.59
CA LYS A 179 -22.93 8.33 -11.58
C LYS A 179 -21.93 7.43 -10.84
N PRO A 180 -21.64 6.21 -11.34
CA PRO A 180 -20.52 5.42 -10.85
C PRO A 180 -19.25 6.26 -10.85
N LEU A 181 -18.61 6.37 -9.68
CA LEU A 181 -17.30 6.98 -9.51
C LEU A 181 -16.37 5.93 -8.92
N SER A 182 -15.12 5.97 -9.34
CA SER A 182 -14.03 5.13 -8.83
C SER A 182 -12.77 5.97 -8.87
N GLY A 183 -12.70 6.94 -7.94
CA GLY A 183 -11.51 7.74 -7.76
C GLY A 183 -10.27 6.86 -7.60
N LEU A 184 -9.16 7.35 -8.11
CA LEU A 184 -7.89 6.65 -8.03
C LEU A 184 -7.50 6.47 -6.56
N ASN A 185 -7.18 5.23 -6.16
CA ASN A 185 -6.65 4.90 -4.83
C ASN A 185 -5.43 4.00 -4.96
N VAL A 186 -4.32 4.37 -4.33
CA VAL A 186 -3.11 3.56 -4.22
C VAL A 186 -3.24 2.66 -3.00
N GLU A 187 -3.00 1.36 -3.19
CA GLU A 187 -2.92 0.35 -2.11
C GLU A 187 -1.76 -0.64 -2.33
N GLY A 188 -1.14 -0.65 -3.51
CA GLY A 188 0.06 -1.44 -3.76
C GLY A 188 1.28 -0.58 -4.01
N LEU A 189 2.45 -0.99 -3.49
CA LEU A 189 3.72 -0.35 -3.80
C LEU A 189 4.81 -1.39 -4.00
N ALA A 190 5.57 -1.27 -5.09
CA ALA A 190 6.78 -2.05 -5.29
C ALA A 190 7.86 -1.20 -5.96
N VAL A 191 9.12 -1.58 -5.75
CA VAL A 191 10.25 -0.98 -6.46
C VAL A 191 11.07 -2.12 -7.07
N ILE A 192 11.28 -2.07 -8.37
CA ILE A 192 12.12 -3.01 -9.12
C ILE A 192 13.21 -2.20 -9.81
N GLY A 193 14.47 -2.49 -9.49
CA GLY A 193 15.59 -1.68 -9.94
C GLY A 193 15.45 -0.24 -9.42
N ASP A 194 15.38 0.72 -10.34
CA ASP A 194 15.20 2.14 -10.06
C ASP A 194 13.78 2.65 -10.32
N THR A 195 12.83 1.75 -10.59
CA THR A 195 11.46 2.08 -10.97
C THR A 195 10.49 1.72 -9.85
N LEU A 196 9.70 2.71 -9.44
CA LEU A 196 8.58 2.54 -8.51
C LEU A 196 7.32 2.19 -9.31
N TYR A 197 6.53 1.26 -8.77
CA TYR A 197 5.23 0.84 -9.26
C TYR A 197 4.19 1.09 -8.18
N ALA A 198 3.26 2.00 -8.43
CA ALA A 198 2.08 2.21 -7.61
C ALA A 198 0.92 1.37 -8.17
N GLY A 199 0.42 0.44 -7.37
CA GLY A 199 -0.73 -0.40 -7.67
C GLY A 199 -2.02 0.24 -7.21
N LEU A 200 -2.99 0.31 -8.12
CA LEU A 200 -4.26 0.98 -7.87
C LEU A 200 -5.35 -0.02 -7.48
N ARG A 201 -6.04 0.21 -6.36
CA ARG A 201 -7.30 -0.48 -6.04
C ARG A 201 -8.38 -0.08 -7.05
N ALA A 202 -8.47 1.20 -7.33
CA ALA A 202 -9.41 1.77 -8.28
C ALA A 202 -8.70 2.85 -9.11
N PRO A 203 -9.16 3.15 -10.33
CA PRO A 203 -10.29 2.50 -11.03
C PRO A 203 -9.94 1.11 -11.58
N VAL A 204 -10.98 0.31 -11.83
CA VAL A 204 -10.90 -0.88 -12.70
C VAL A 204 -11.68 -0.58 -13.98
N ILE A 205 -11.03 -0.70 -15.14
CA ILE A 205 -11.60 -0.35 -16.45
C ILE A 205 -11.53 -1.59 -17.35
N ASP A 206 -12.66 -2.01 -17.90
CA ASP A 206 -12.76 -3.21 -18.76
C ASP A 206 -12.09 -4.45 -18.16
N GLY A 207 -12.32 -4.66 -16.85
CA GLY A 207 -11.77 -5.78 -16.08
C GLY A 207 -10.26 -5.71 -15.81
N ARG A 208 -9.65 -4.52 -15.97
CA ARG A 208 -8.24 -4.28 -15.72
C ARG A 208 -8.03 -3.32 -14.55
N ALA A 209 -7.21 -3.73 -13.60
CA ALA A 209 -6.57 -2.83 -12.65
C ALA A 209 -5.30 -2.25 -13.29
N PHE A 210 -4.67 -1.26 -12.65
CA PHE A 210 -3.56 -0.54 -13.25
C PHE A 210 -2.39 -0.37 -12.28
N LEU A 211 -1.18 -0.50 -12.82
CA LEU A 211 0.03 0.04 -12.21
C LEU A 211 0.33 1.40 -12.84
N VAL A 212 0.84 2.32 -12.04
CA VAL A 212 1.50 3.55 -12.52
C VAL A 212 2.97 3.46 -12.14
N SER A 213 3.86 3.49 -13.14
CA SER A 213 5.30 3.37 -12.92
C SER A 213 6.05 4.66 -13.26
N VAL A 214 7.07 4.94 -12.45
CA VAL A 214 7.90 6.14 -12.56
C VAL A 214 9.30 5.85 -11.98
N PRO A 215 10.38 6.44 -12.54
CA PRO A 215 11.71 6.33 -11.93
C PRO A 215 11.74 6.96 -10.52
N VAL A 216 12.45 6.32 -9.59
CA VAL A 216 12.55 6.75 -8.19
C VAL A 216 13.31 8.06 -8.05
N ALA A 217 14.40 8.25 -8.78
CA ALA A 217 15.28 9.41 -8.59
C ALA A 217 14.56 10.76 -8.81
N PRO A 218 13.78 10.97 -9.89
CA PRO A 218 12.98 12.18 -10.09
C PRO A 218 11.96 12.48 -9.00
N LEU A 219 11.37 11.46 -8.35
CA LEU A 219 10.42 11.67 -7.26
C LEU A 219 11.06 12.44 -6.10
N PHE A 220 12.30 12.12 -5.75
CA PHE A 220 13.03 12.71 -4.63
C PHE A 220 14.05 13.77 -5.04
N ALA A 221 13.99 14.28 -6.28
CA ALA A 221 14.89 15.34 -6.72
C ALA A 221 14.71 16.62 -5.86
N PRO A 222 15.77 17.38 -5.58
CA PRO A 222 15.66 18.63 -4.82
C PRO A 222 14.72 19.65 -5.48
N GLY A 223 14.08 20.48 -4.67
CA GLY A 223 13.22 21.58 -5.12
C GLY A 223 11.73 21.25 -5.12
N ASP A 224 10.92 22.24 -5.48
CA ASP A 224 9.46 22.27 -5.41
C ASP A 224 8.78 22.10 -6.78
N ALA A 225 9.55 22.05 -7.87
CA ALA A 225 9.00 21.83 -9.20
C ALA A 225 8.20 20.50 -9.27
N PRO A 226 7.08 20.47 -10.00
CA PRO A 226 6.35 19.23 -10.28
C PRO A 226 7.23 18.17 -10.92
N LEU A 227 6.78 16.91 -10.89
CA LEU A 227 7.44 15.83 -11.61
C LEU A 227 7.49 16.12 -13.13
N ASP A 228 8.69 16.25 -13.69
CA ASP A 228 8.95 16.43 -15.12
C ASP A 228 9.36 15.11 -15.80
N VAL A 229 8.63 14.04 -15.50
CA VAL A 229 8.81 12.73 -16.12
C VAL A 229 7.43 12.14 -16.40
N LYS A 230 7.23 11.66 -17.63
CA LYS A 230 5.98 11.00 -18.02
C LYS A 230 5.92 9.61 -17.35
N PRO A 231 4.90 9.33 -16.52
CA PRO A 231 4.68 8.00 -15.96
C PRO A 231 4.19 7.02 -17.04
N THR A 232 4.40 5.73 -16.81
CA THR A 232 3.82 4.66 -17.65
C THR A 232 2.66 4.00 -16.92
N THR A 233 1.59 3.71 -17.65
CA THR A 233 0.42 3.01 -17.11
C THR A 233 0.36 1.59 -17.66
N ILE A 234 0.33 0.60 -16.77
CA ILE A 234 0.38 -0.82 -17.13
C ILE A 234 -0.92 -1.49 -16.68
N PRO A 235 -1.78 -1.95 -17.61
CA PRO A 235 -3.00 -2.66 -17.25
C PRO A 235 -2.72 -4.11 -16.84
N LEU A 236 -3.40 -4.57 -15.78
CA LEU A 236 -3.40 -5.95 -15.30
C LEU A 236 -4.81 -6.53 -15.38
N ALA A 237 -5.00 -7.61 -16.12
CA ALA A 237 -6.32 -8.25 -16.30
C ALA A 237 -6.71 -9.11 -15.08
N LEU A 238 -7.04 -8.45 -13.96
CA LEU A 238 -7.40 -9.10 -12.69
C LEU A 238 -8.89 -9.48 -12.60
N GLY A 239 -9.73 -8.90 -13.45
CA GLY A 239 -11.17 -9.16 -13.48
C GLY A 239 -12.01 -7.92 -13.19
N ALA A 240 -13.33 -8.04 -13.39
CA ALA A 240 -14.26 -6.96 -13.11
C ALA A 240 -14.25 -6.62 -11.62
N GLU A 241 -14.13 -5.33 -11.30
CA GLU A 241 -14.12 -4.80 -9.94
C GLU A 241 -13.02 -5.39 -9.02
N ALA A 242 -11.97 -5.97 -9.61
CA ALA A 242 -10.81 -6.52 -8.90
C ALA A 242 -9.63 -5.55 -9.01
N GLY A 243 -9.37 -4.82 -7.92
CA GLY A 243 -8.27 -3.87 -7.75
C GLY A 243 -7.00 -4.52 -7.23
N ILE A 244 -5.91 -3.75 -7.20
CA ILE A 244 -4.68 -4.14 -6.50
C ILE A 244 -4.78 -3.71 -5.04
N ARG A 245 -4.47 -4.62 -4.13
CA ARG A 245 -4.47 -4.42 -2.67
C ARG A 245 -3.08 -4.41 -2.06
N ASP A 246 -2.11 -5.07 -2.70
CA ASP A 246 -0.70 -4.97 -2.33
C ASP A 246 0.21 -5.49 -3.47
N LEU A 247 1.50 -5.12 -3.43
CA LEU A 247 2.54 -5.58 -4.35
C LEU A 247 3.80 -6.03 -3.60
N THR A 248 4.34 -7.18 -4.00
CA THR A 248 5.68 -7.61 -3.59
C THR A 248 6.57 -7.81 -4.81
N ALA A 249 7.71 -7.11 -4.87
CA ALA A 249 8.73 -7.34 -5.89
C ALA A 249 9.40 -8.71 -5.73
N LEU A 250 9.55 -9.44 -6.84
CA LEU A 250 10.26 -10.71 -6.90
C LEU A 250 11.69 -10.51 -7.43
N PRO A 251 12.64 -11.40 -7.04
CA PRO A 251 14.04 -11.26 -7.47
C PRO A 251 14.28 -11.27 -8.98
N ASP A 252 13.35 -11.82 -9.76
CA ASP A 252 13.42 -11.91 -11.22
C ASP A 252 12.76 -10.72 -11.95
N GLY A 253 12.33 -9.70 -11.20
CA GLY A 253 11.68 -8.51 -11.74
C GLY A 253 10.18 -8.64 -12.00
N ARG A 254 9.56 -9.77 -11.64
CA ARG A 254 8.09 -9.89 -11.62
C ARG A 254 7.52 -9.32 -10.31
N LEU A 255 6.20 -9.15 -10.28
CA LEU A 255 5.43 -8.72 -9.12
C LEU A 255 4.53 -9.87 -8.66
N LEU A 256 4.55 -10.15 -7.36
CA LEU A 256 3.44 -10.83 -6.70
C LEU A 256 2.39 -9.77 -6.36
N VAL A 257 1.15 -9.99 -6.80
CA VAL A 257 0.04 -9.05 -6.67
C VAL A 257 -1.03 -9.67 -5.80
N LEU A 258 -1.41 -8.96 -4.74
CA LEU A 258 -2.66 -9.23 -4.04
C LEU A 258 -3.76 -8.40 -4.69
N SER A 259 -4.87 -9.05 -5.06
CA SER A 259 -6.04 -8.42 -5.64
C SER A 259 -7.27 -8.66 -4.78
N GLY A 260 -8.21 -7.71 -4.83
CA GLY A 260 -9.45 -7.74 -4.04
C GLY A 260 -10.48 -6.74 -4.57
N PRO A 261 -11.63 -6.60 -3.90
CA PRO A 261 -12.72 -5.74 -4.34
C PRO A 261 -12.32 -4.25 -4.39
N THR A 262 -12.79 -3.50 -5.39
CA THR A 262 -12.60 -2.04 -5.45
C THR A 262 -13.34 -1.26 -4.37
N ARG A 263 -14.35 -1.85 -3.73
CA ARG A 263 -15.14 -1.23 -2.65
C ARG A 263 -15.81 -2.30 -1.80
N ASN A 264 -16.25 -1.91 -0.60
CA ASN A 264 -16.95 -2.80 0.31
C ASN A 264 -18.27 -3.31 -0.30
N GLY A 265 -18.65 -4.56 0.04
CA GLY A 265 -19.92 -5.16 -0.36
C GLY A 265 -19.92 -5.81 -1.75
N LEU A 266 -18.81 -5.79 -2.49
CA LEU A 266 -18.68 -6.52 -3.74
C LEU A 266 -18.33 -8.00 -3.50
N SER A 267 -18.91 -8.88 -4.32
CA SER A 267 -18.59 -10.31 -4.34
C SER A 267 -17.39 -10.59 -5.24
N VAL A 268 -16.25 -9.95 -4.94
CA VAL A 268 -14.96 -10.17 -5.62
C VAL A 268 -14.03 -10.91 -4.65
N PRO A 269 -13.53 -12.10 -4.99
CA PRO A 269 -12.63 -12.84 -4.10
C PRO A 269 -11.25 -12.17 -4.04
N TYR A 270 -10.60 -12.29 -2.88
CA TYR A 270 -9.17 -11.97 -2.79
C TYR A 270 -8.35 -13.03 -3.50
N GLY A 271 -7.34 -12.60 -4.26
CA GLY A 271 -6.53 -13.51 -5.07
C GLY A 271 -5.08 -13.08 -5.18
N LEU A 272 -4.20 -14.07 -5.33
CA LEU A 272 -2.79 -13.88 -5.62
C LEU A 272 -2.52 -14.10 -7.11
N PHE A 273 -1.75 -13.18 -7.69
CA PHE A 273 -1.38 -13.20 -9.09
C PHE A 273 0.11 -12.94 -9.23
N LEU A 274 0.69 -13.47 -10.29
CA LEU A 274 2.03 -13.16 -10.74
C LEU A 274 1.93 -12.25 -11.96
N ALA A 275 2.50 -11.05 -11.88
CA ALA A 275 2.48 -10.07 -12.94
C ALA A 275 3.88 -9.82 -13.49
N ASP A 276 3.99 -9.76 -14.82
CA ASP A 276 5.17 -9.21 -15.49
C ASP A 276 4.91 -7.72 -15.77
N PRO A 277 5.54 -6.79 -15.05
CA PRO A 277 5.30 -5.37 -15.21
C PRO A 277 5.73 -4.83 -16.58
N SER A 278 6.62 -5.52 -17.31
CA SER A 278 7.05 -5.07 -18.64
C SER A 278 6.00 -5.30 -19.72
N SER A 279 5.12 -6.31 -19.54
CA SER A 279 4.12 -6.70 -20.52
C SER A 279 2.67 -6.59 -20.03
N GLY A 280 2.46 -6.38 -18.72
CA GLY A 280 1.14 -6.39 -18.09
C GLY A 280 0.51 -7.78 -18.02
N LYS A 281 1.24 -8.84 -18.40
CA LYS A 281 0.74 -10.22 -18.33
C LYS A 281 0.58 -10.65 -16.88
N VAL A 282 -0.54 -11.29 -16.60
CA VAL A 282 -0.86 -11.84 -15.28
C VAL A 282 -1.13 -13.34 -15.37
N ALA A 283 -0.70 -14.07 -14.35
CA ALA A 283 -1.04 -15.46 -14.11
C ALA A 283 -1.63 -15.62 -12.71
N ALA A 284 -2.82 -16.22 -12.60
CA ALA A 284 -3.45 -16.47 -11.32
C ALA A 284 -2.70 -17.59 -10.57
N LEU A 285 -2.39 -17.34 -9.29
CA LEU A 285 -1.78 -18.32 -8.38
C LEU A 285 -2.81 -18.98 -7.47
N GLY A 286 -3.93 -18.30 -7.21
CA GLY A 286 -5.08 -18.84 -6.49
C GLY A 286 -5.86 -17.77 -5.73
N THR A 287 -7.09 -18.11 -5.35
CA THR A 287 -7.92 -17.28 -4.46
C THR A 287 -7.66 -17.61 -3.00
N LEU A 288 -7.63 -16.62 -2.13
CA LEU A 288 -7.54 -16.80 -0.68
C LEU A 288 -8.93 -17.16 -0.14
N ALA A 289 -9.02 -18.23 0.68
CA ALA A 289 -10.25 -18.52 1.39
C ALA A 289 -10.54 -17.42 2.44
N PRO A 290 -11.82 -17.07 2.67
CA PRO A 290 -12.19 -16.30 3.85
C PRO A 290 -11.70 -16.99 5.12
N LEU A 291 -11.35 -16.20 6.14
CA LEU A 291 -11.08 -16.73 7.47
C LEU A 291 -12.41 -17.03 8.20
N ASP A 292 -12.36 -17.93 9.17
CA ASP A 292 -13.52 -18.36 9.96
C ASP A 292 -13.53 -17.74 11.36
N GLY A 293 -14.66 -17.84 12.06
CA GLY A 293 -14.80 -17.43 13.45
C GLY A 293 -14.70 -15.91 13.66
N ASP A 294 -13.95 -15.51 14.69
CA ASP A 294 -13.76 -14.10 15.07
C ASP A 294 -13.08 -13.27 13.96
N ASP A 295 -12.32 -13.95 13.07
CA ASP A 295 -11.60 -13.33 11.95
C ASP A 295 -12.41 -13.31 10.64
N SER A 296 -13.71 -13.63 10.67
CA SER A 296 -14.57 -13.68 9.47
C SER A 296 -14.70 -12.35 8.70
N ARG A 297 -14.27 -11.23 9.30
CA ARG A 297 -14.22 -9.90 8.67
C ARG A 297 -12.85 -9.54 8.09
N ALA A 298 -11.86 -10.41 8.24
CA ALA A 298 -10.49 -10.17 7.80
C ALA A 298 -10.41 -9.90 6.31
N LYS A 299 -9.70 -8.83 5.93
CA LYS A 299 -9.44 -8.49 4.54
C LYS A 299 -7.94 -8.55 4.29
N PRO A 300 -7.45 -9.41 3.39
CA PRO A 300 -6.05 -9.36 2.98
C PRO A 300 -5.68 -7.96 2.48
N GLU A 301 -4.68 -7.33 3.08
CA GLU A 301 -4.17 -6.00 2.64
C GLU A 301 -2.65 -5.95 2.46
N GLY A 302 -1.90 -6.96 2.91
CA GLY A 302 -0.45 -6.96 2.73
C GLY A 302 0.14 -8.35 2.57
N ILE A 303 1.20 -8.46 1.77
CA ILE A 303 1.87 -9.72 1.47
C ILE A 303 3.39 -9.60 1.57
N VAL A 304 4.04 -10.66 2.05
CA VAL A 304 5.50 -10.79 2.06
C VAL A 304 5.91 -12.14 1.52
N ARG A 305 6.82 -12.17 0.56
CA ARG A 305 7.46 -13.42 0.13
C ARG A 305 8.44 -13.92 1.20
N LEU A 306 8.07 -14.99 1.89
CA LEU A 306 8.89 -15.65 2.91
C LEU A 306 10.00 -16.53 2.31
N GLY A 307 9.78 -17.04 1.10
CA GLY A 307 10.71 -17.91 0.39
C GLY A 307 10.06 -18.52 -0.86
N PRO A 308 10.71 -19.50 -1.49
CA PRO A 308 10.06 -20.30 -2.52
C PRO A 308 8.78 -20.92 -1.96
N GLY A 309 7.66 -20.77 -2.67
CA GLY A 309 6.43 -21.45 -2.29
C GLY A 309 5.64 -20.82 -1.13
N ARG A 310 6.10 -19.73 -0.51
CA ARG A 310 5.59 -19.26 0.80
C ARG A 310 5.36 -17.76 0.83
N VAL A 311 4.18 -17.36 1.27
CA VAL A 311 3.75 -15.96 1.40
C VAL A 311 3.16 -15.76 2.79
N LEU A 312 3.58 -14.70 3.48
CA LEU A 312 2.87 -14.18 4.65
C LEU A 312 1.82 -13.19 4.17
N VAL A 313 0.60 -13.27 4.70
CA VAL A 313 -0.48 -12.31 4.46
C VAL A 313 -0.84 -11.65 5.79
N VAL A 314 -0.99 -10.33 5.78
CA VAL A 314 -1.57 -9.53 6.88
C VAL A 314 -2.92 -8.97 6.45
N PHE A 315 -3.77 -8.68 7.44
CA PHE A 315 -5.18 -8.39 7.21
C PHE A 315 -5.62 -7.09 7.90
N ASP A 316 -6.49 -6.34 7.24
CA ASP A 316 -7.35 -5.34 7.90
C ASP A 316 -8.47 -6.06 8.68
N SER A 317 -8.98 -5.39 9.70
CA SER A 317 -10.11 -5.73 10.56
C SER A 317 -9.82 -6.92 11.48
N VAL A 318 -8.54 -7.17 11.76
CA VAL A 318 -8.03 -8.21 12.67
C VAL A 318 -6.95 -7.61 13.54
N LEU A 319 -6.97 -7.94 14.83
CA LEU A 319 -5.97 -7.47 15.79
C LEU A 319 -4.54 -7.81 15.32
N ASN A 320 -3.69 -6.79 15.29
CA ASN A 320 -2.30 -6.82 14.81
C ASN A 320 -2.14 -7.39 13.39
N GLY A 321 -3.19 -7.27 12.59
CA GLY A 321 -3.28 -7.79 11.23
C GLY A 321 -3.26 -9.30 11.09
N GLY A 322 -3.40 -10.05 12.19
CA GLY A 322 -3.49 -11.52 12.22
C GLY A 322 -2.64 -12.26 11.18
N PRO A 323 -1.30 -12.17 11.19
CA PRO A 323 -0.51 -12.62 10.05
C PRO A 323 -0.61 -14.14 9.84
N ARG A 324 -0.86 -14.57 8.60
CA ARG A 324 -1.03 -15.98 8.22
C ARG A 324 -0.07 -16.36 7.10
N GLU A 325 0.57 -17.51 7.22
CA GLU A 325 1.35 -18.08 6.12
C GLU A 325 0.45 -18.83 5.15
N TYR A 326 0.74 -18.74 3.86
CA TYR A 326 0.13 -19.51 2.78
C TYR A 326 1.20 -20.22 1.94
N ALA A 327 0.90 -21.46 1.55
CA ALA A 327 1.65 -22.16 0.53
C ALA A 327 1.13 -21.77 -0.86
N VAL A 328 2.01 -21.21 -1.70
CA VAL A 328 1.68 -20.66 -3.02
C VAL A 328 2.74 -21.08 -4.02
N ALA A 329 2.37 -21.83 -5.05
CA ALA A 329 3.30 -22.21 -6.11
C ALA A 329 3.65 -21.00 -6.98
N ILE A 330 4.74 -20.30 -6.64
CA ILE A 330 5.30 -19.22 -7.44
C ILE A 330 6.30 -19.87 -8.43
N PRO A 331 5.97 -19.94 -9.73
CA PRO A 331 6.82 -20.55 -10.75
C PRO A 331 8.09 -19.75 -11.02
#